data_AF-A0AAE1SKF5-F1
#
_entry.id   AF-A0AAE1SKF5-F1
#
_cell.length_a   1.000
_cell.length_b   1.000
_cell.length_c   1.000
_cell.angle_alpha   90.00
_cell.angle_beta   90.00
_cell.angle_gamma   90.00
#
_symmetry.space_group_name_H-M   'P 1'
#
loop_
_entity.id
_entity.type
_entity.pdbx_description
1 polymer ?
#
loop_
_entity_poly.entity_id
_entity_poly.type
_entity_poly.pdbx_seq_one_letter_code
_entity_poly.pdbx_strand_id
1 'polypeptide(L)'
;MIQQMHHPCNECKGTGETINDKDRCAQCKGEIVVQEKELEVHVEKGMQNGQKVTCPGEADEAPETITGDIVFVLQQKEHPKFKRMGDDLFVEHTWTLAEAICGFQFILTHLDNRKLLIKSQPGEIAKPDQFKAINDEGMPMYQRPFMRGELYIHLTIDFRVIVRAMQVSEMELDECEETTLHDVNI
;
A
#
# COMPACT_ATOMS: atom_id res chain seq x y z
N MET A 1 -53.52 43.26 -16.20
CA MET A 1 -52.07 43.38 -15.91
C MET A 1 -51.34 42.54 -16.93
N ILE A 2 -50.33 43.09 -17.60
CA ILE A 2 -49.56 42.40 -18.63
C ILE A 2 -48.14 42.26 -18.10
N GLN A 3 -47.63 41.02 -18.03
CA GLN A 3 -46.25 40.75 -17.67
C GLN A 3 -45.42 40.72 -18.95
N GLN A 4 -44.47 41.64 -19.10
CA GLN A 4 -43.45 41.59 -20.15
C GLN A 4 -42.22 40.85 -19.62
N MET A 5 -41.75 39.88 -20.39
CA MET A 5 -40.53 39.14 -20.11
C MET A 5 -39.43 39.65 -21.05
N HIS A 6 -38.36 40.20 -20.49
CA HIS A 6 -37.20 40.60 -21.27
C HIS A 6 -36.33 39.37 -21.55
N HIS A 7 -35.84 39.27 -22.78
CA HIS A 7 -34.91 38.23 -23.23
C HIS A 7 -33.51 38.85 -23.37
N PRO A 8 -32.44 38.06 -23.15
CA PRO A 8 -31.09 38.55 -23.41
C PRO A 8 -30.93 38.90 -24.90
N CYS A 9 -30.23 40.01 -25.18
CA CYS A 9 -29.94 40.44 -26.55
C CYS A 9 -29.15 39.37 -27.30
N ASN A 10 -29.50 39.11 -28.56
CA ASN A 10 -28.83 38.07 -29.37
C ASN A 10 -27.36 38.39 -29.70
N GLU A 11 -26.98 39.67 -29.73
CA GLU A 11 -25.62 40.10 -30.07
C GLU A 11 -24.67 40.07 -28.88
N CYS A 12 -25.07 40.63 -27.74
CA CYS A 12 -24.22 40.65 -26.53
C CYS A 12 -24.52 39.52 -25.54
N LYS A 13 -25.56 38.71 -25.76
CA LYS A 13 -25.98 37.60 -24.88
C LYS A 13 -26.11 37.97 -23.39
N GLY A 14 -26.30 39.26 -23.08
CA GLY A 14 -26.41 39.78 -21.72
C GLY A 14 -25.10 40.30 -21.10
N THR A 15 -23.95 40.24 -21.77
CA THR A 15 -22.68 40.78 -21.26
C THR A 15 -22.54 42.30 -21.43
N GLY A 16 -23.37 42.91 -22.29
CA GLY A 16 -23.35 44.36 -22.54
C GLY A 16 -22.20 44.86 -23.45
N GLU A 17 -21.21 44.01 -23.73
CA GLU A 17 -20.05 44.33 -24.56
C GLU A 17 -19.86 43.30 -25.67
N THR A 18 -19.44 43.76 -26.85
CA THR A 18 -19.15 42.92 -28.02
C THR A 18 -17.72 43.12 -28.49
N ILE A 19 -17.02 42.00 -28.71
CA ILE A 19 -15.62 41.98 -29.17
C ILE A 19 -15.62 41.75 -30.69
N ASN A 20 -14.81 42.51 -31.44
CA ASN A 20 -14.62 42.30 -32.86
C ASN A 20 -13.91 40.95 -33.12
N ASP A 21 -14.28 40.25 -34.19
CA ASP A 21 -13.74 38.92 -34.48
C ASP A 21 -12.22 38.88 -34.69
N LYS A 22 -11.60 40.00 -35.09
CA LYS A 22 -10.15 40.12 -35.26
C LYS A 22 -9.39 40.23 -33.94
N ASP A 23 -10.06 40.72 -32.89
CA ASP A 23 -9.48 40.99 -31.57
C ASP A 23 -9.79 39.86 -30.57
N ARG A 24 -10.49 38.81 -31.01
CA ARG A 24 -10.77 37.63 -30.18
C ARG A 24 -9.48 36.85 -29.93
N CYS A 25 -9.23 36.52 -28.65
CA CYS A 25 -8.13 35.64 -28.28
C CYS A 25 -8.30 34.26 -28.94
N ALA A 26 -7.21 33.71 -29.48
CA ALA A 26 -7.23 32.40 -30.13
C ALA A 26 -7.54 31.23 -29.17
N GLN A 27 -7.19 31.37 -27.88
CA GLN A 27 -7.38 30.33 -26.86
C GLN A 27 -8.79 30.34 -26.26
N CYS A 28 -9.28 31.49 -25.80
CA CYS A 28 -10.61 31.57 -25.15
C CYS A 28 -11.74 32.02 -26.10
N LYS A 29 -11.44 32.43 -27.34
CA LYS A 29 -12.41 32.90 -28.36
C LYS A 29 -13.38 34.00 -27.89
N GLY A 30 -13.02 34.72 -26.83
CA GLY A 30 -13.85 35.75 -26.19
C GLY A 30 -14.71 35.26 -25.03
N GLU A 31 -14.59 33.99 -24.59
CA GLU A 31 -15.31 33.42 -23.45
C GLU A 31 -14.56 33.60 -22.12
N ILE A 32 -13.37 34.23 -22.13
CA ILE A 32 -12.55 34.60 -20.96
C ILE A 32 -11.98 33.39 -20.18
N VAL A 33 -12.55 32.19 -20.34
CA VAL A 33 -12.12 30.94 -19.69
C VAL A 33 -11.37 30.00 -20.65
N VAL A 34 -10.53 29.13 -20.08
CA VAL A 34 -9.81 28.05 -20.79
C VAL A 34 -10.31 26.71 -20.27
N GLN A 35 -10.48 25.71 -21.15
CA GLN A 35 -11.16 24.46 -20.81
C GLN A 35 -10.32 23.44 -20.04
N GLU A 36 -9.00 23.43 -20.23
CA GLU A 36 -8.14 22.37 -19.67
C GLU A 36 -6.90 22.98 -19.01
N LYS A 37 -6.64 22.56 -17.76
CA LYS A 37 -5.46 22.91 -16.97
C LYS A 37 -4.86 21.63 -16.38
N GLU A 38 -3.56 21.45 -16.54
CA GLU A 38 -2.83 20.33 -15.94
C GLU A 38 -2.43 20.70 -14.51
N LEU A 39 -2.67 19.77 -13.58
CA LEU A 39 -2.37 19.92 -12.15
C LEU A 39 -1.40 18.84 -11.68
N GLU A 40 -0.26 19.27 -11.12
CA GLU A 40 0.70 18.38 -10.50
C GLU A 40 0.41 18.22 -9.01
N VAL A 41 0.04 17.00 -8.59
CA VAL A 41 -0.23 16.67 -7.19
C VAL A 41 0.94 15.88 -6.62
N HIS A 42 1.61 16.42 -5.62
CA HIS A 42 2.71 15.73 -4.95
C HIS A 42 2.18 14.79 -3.84
N VAL A 43 2.47 13.50 -3.98
CA VAL A 43 2.16 12.49 -2.94
C VAL A 43 3.41 12.22 -2.11
N GLU A 44 3.39 12.67 -0.87
CA GLU A 44 4.50 12.48 0.07
C GLU A 44 4.60 11.03 0.55
N LYS A 45 5.81 10.65 0.99
CA LYS A 45 6.06 9.32 1.56
C LYS A 45 5.25 9.15 2.84
N GLY A 46 4.62 7.99 2.98
CA GLY A 46 3.88 7.61 4.18
C GLY A 46 2.45 8.11 4.23
N MET A 47 2.00 8.89 3.23
CA MET A 47 0.59 9.30 3.16
C MET A 47 -0.36 8.10 3.25
N GLN A 48 -1.42 8.27 4.03
CA GLN A 48 -2.36 7.20 4.36
C GLN A 48 -3.55 7.19 3.40
N ASN A 49 -4.25 6.06 3.37
CA ASN A 49 -5.50 5.93 2.62
C ASN A 49 -6.55 6.92 3.16
N GLY A 50 -7.25 7.62 2.27
CA GLY A 50 -8.25 8.62 2.61
C GLY A 50 -7.68 10.00 2.96
N GLN A 51 -6.36 10.18 2.96
CA GLN A 51 -5.74 11.48 3.20
C GLN A 51 -6.06 12.45 2.06
N LYS A 52 -6.31 13.71 2.42
CA LYS A 52 -6.73 14.76 1.49
C LYS A 52 -5.55 15.65 1.10
N VAL A 53 -5.39 15.90 -0.19
CA VAL A 53 -4.49 16.93 -0.74
C VAL A 53 -5.36 18.02 -1.35
N THR A 54 -5.29 19.22 -0.78
CA THR A 54 -6.09 20.36 -1.23
C THR A 54 -5.25 21.25 -2.15
N CYS A 55 -5.76 21.52 -3.33
CA CYS A 55 -5.24 22.47 -4.31
C CYS A 55 -6.14 23.72 -4.27
N PRO A 56 -5.72 24.78 -3.57
CA PRO A 56 -6.57 25.94 -3.36
C PRO A 56 -6.73 26.77 -4.64
N GLY A 57 -7.95 27.20 -4.97
CA GLY A 57 -8.23 28.06 -6.12
C GLY A 57 -8.03 27.38 -7.49
N GLU A 58 -8.04 26.06 -7.53
CA GLU A 58 -7.80 25.26 -8.74
C GLU A 58 -9.06 24.60 -9.31
N ALA A 59 -10.24 24.87 -8.74
CA ALA A 59 -11.52 24.39 -9.26
C ALA A 59 -11.97 25.17 -10.51
N ASP A 60 -13.22 24.96 -10.93
CA ASP A 60 -13.76 25.62 -12.12
C ASP A 60 -13.75 27.16 -11.97
N GLU A 61 -13.12 27.80 -12.95
CA GLU A 61 -13.05 29.26 -13.05
C GLU A 61 -14.22 29.79 -13.87
N ALA A 62 -14.88 30.83 -13.37
CA ALA A 62 -15.92 31.56 -14.09
C ALA A 62 -15.68 33.07 -13.97
N PRO A 63 -16.02 33.86 -15.01
CA PRO A 63 -15.94 35.31 -14.92
C PRO A 63 -16.71 35.83 -13.69
N GLU A 64 -16.13 36.84 -13.02
CA GLU A 64 -16.72 37.50 -11.84
C GLU A 64 -16.95 36.61 -10.60
N THR A 65 -16.40 35.39 -10.59
CA THR A 65 -16.57 34.42 -9.49
C THR A 65 -15.22 34.04 -8.86
N ILE A 66 -15.23 33.75 -7.56
CA ILE A 66 -14.05 33.23 -6.85
C ILE A 66 -13.96 31.73 -7.10
N THR A 67 -12.79 31.26 -7.54
CA THR A 67 -12.52 29.85 -7.79
C THR A 67 -12.58 29.04 -6.49
N GLY A 68 -13.17 27.84 -6.56
CA GLY A 68 -13.18 26.88 -5.46
C GLY A 68 -11.86 26.09 -5.34
N ASP A 69 -11.86 25.14 -4.42
CA ASP A 69 -10.71 24.26 -4.17
C ASP A 69 -10.96 22.85 -4.74
N ILE A 70 -9.91 22.24 -5.29
CA ILE A 70 -9.92 20.81 -5.62
C ILE A 70 -9.34 20.04 -4.44
N VAL A 71 -10.08 19.02 -3.98
CA VAL A 71 -9.64 18.14 -2.89
C VAL A 71 -9.43 16.73 -3.44
N PHE A 72 -8.17 16.33 -3.59
CA PHE A 72 -7.82 14.97 -3.96
C PHE A 72 -7.87 14.07 -2.73
N VAL A 73 -8.60 12.96 -2.80
CA VAL A 73 -8.62 11.93 -1.76
C VAL A 73 -7.76 10.76 -2.22
N LEU A 74 -6.70 10.47 -1.47
CA LEU A 74 -5.83 9.34 -1.80
C LEU A 74 -6.55 8.01 -1.58
N GLN A 75 -6.54 7.16 -2.59
CA GLN A 75 -7.06 5.81 -2.50
C GLN A 75 -5.92 4.80 -2.65
N GLN A 76 -5.73 3.98 -1.62
CA GLN A 76 -4.73 2.92 -1.64
C GLN A 76 -5.19 1.79 -2.56
N LYS A 77 -4.35 1.44 -3.54
CA LYS A 77 -4.54 0.27 -4.38
C LYS A 77 -4.11 -0.99 -3.63
N GLU A 78 -4.91 -2.05 -3.76
CA GLU A 78 -4.56 -3.36 -3.20
C GLU A 78 -3.34 -3.96 -3.90
N HIS A 79 -2.44 -4.55 -3.12
CA HIS A 79 -1.23 -5.20 -3.60
C HIS A 79 -1.35 -6.72 -3.41
N PRO A 80 -0.93 -7.56 -4.38
CA PRO A 80 -1.15 -9.00 -4.31
C PRO A 80 -0.42 -9.72 -3.16
N LYS A 81 0.66 -9.13 -2.64
CA LYS A 81 1.50 -9.75 -1.59
C LYS A 81 1.49 -9.01 -0.25
N PHE A 82 1.20 -7.71 -0.27
CA PHE A 82 1.42 -6.84 0.88
C PHE A 82 0.09 -6.21 1.25
N LYS A 83 -0.27 -6.30 2.52
CA LYS A 83 -1.42 -5.61 3.09
C LYS A 83 -0.91 -4.55 4.06
N ARG A 84 -1.19 -3.28 3.76
CA ARG A 84 -0.81 -2.17 4.65
C ARG A 84 -1.87 -2.01 5.74
N MET A 85 -1.44 -1.88 6.99
CA MET A 85 -2.29 -1.42 8.09
C MET A 85 -1.56 -0.27 8.81
N GLY A 86 -2.04 0.96 8.62
CA GLY A 86 -1.34 2.13 9.14
C GLY A 86 0.05 2.29 8.54
N ASP A 87 1.07 2.25 9.41
CA ASP A 87 2.48 2.36 9.03
C ASP A 87 3.17 0.99 8.90
N ASP A 88 2.45 -0.09 9.22
CA ASP A 88 2.96 -1.45 9.19
C ASP A 88 2.54 -2.19 7.91
N LEU A 89 3.36 -3.17 7.52
CA LEU A 89 3.11 -4.06 6.39
C LEU A 89 2.87 -5.48 6.86
N PHE A 90 1.89 -6.14 6.25
CA PHE A 90 1.55 -7.52 6.52
C PHE A 90 1.77 -8.36 5.26
N VAL A 91 2.40 -9.52 5.42
CA VAL A 91 2.62 -10.51 4.37
C VAL A 91 2.22 -11.87 4.90
N GLU A 92 1.45 -12.60 4.11
CA GLU A 92 1.16 -14.01 4.39
C GLU A 92 2.19 -14.87 3.66
N HIS A 93 2.83 -15.79 4.40
CA HIS A 93 3.74 -16.76 3.82
C HIS A 93 3.42 -18.16 4.34
N THR A 94 3.33 -19.10 3.41
CA THR A 94 3.04 -20.50 3.72
C THR A 94 4.34 -21.29 3.80
N TRP A 95 4.59 -21.89 4.96
CA TRP A 95 5.72 -22.78 5.19
C TRP A 95 5.30 -24.24 5.24
N THR A 96 6.25 -25.12 4.93
CA THR A 96 6.09 -26.54 5.20
C THR A 96 6.33 -26.84 6.69
N LEU A 97 5.75 -27.94 7.18
CA LEU A 97 5.99 -28.40 8.56
C LEU A 97 7.48 -28.61 8.85
N ALA A 98 8.25 -29.11 7.87
CA ALA A 98 9.69 -29.32 8.01
C ALA A 98 10.43 -27.99 8.26
N GLU A 99 10.10 -26.93 7.52
CA GLU A 99 10.69 -25.59 7.68
C GLU A 99 10.27 -24.93 9.00
N ALA A 100 9.04 -25.18 9.46
CA ALA A 100 8.56 -24.67 10.74
C ALA A 100 9.31 -25.26 11.95
N ILE A 101 9.74 -26.52 11.87
CA ILE A 101 10.41 -27.25 12.96
C ILE A 101 11.93 -27.13 12.88
N CYS A 102 12.51 -27.38 11.70
CA CYS A 102 13.98 -27.36 11.50
C CYS A 102 14.54 -25.95 11.34
N GLY A 103 13.68 -24.93 11.33
CA GLY A 103 14.02 -23.56 11.02
C GLY A 103 13.93 -23.26 9.53
N PHE A 104 13.71 -21.98 9.22
CA PHE A 104 13.47 -21.51 7.87
C PHE A 104 14.43 -20.40 7.48
N GLN A 105 14.74 -20.37 6.19
CA GLN A 105 15.45 -19.29 5.55
C GLN A 105 14.81 -19.03 4.19
N PHE A 106 14.28 -17.83 3.98
CA PHE A 106 13.72 -17.46 2.69
C PHE A 106 14.04 -16.01 2.34
N ILE A 107 13.90 -15.69 1.06
CA ILE A 107 14.15 -14.36 0.52
C ILE A 107 12.80 -13.73 0.18
N LEU A 108 12.50 -12.60 0.83
CA LEU A 108 11.35 -11.78 0.51
C LEU A 108 11.78 -10.56 -0.31
N THR A 109 11.16 -10.35 -1.47
CA THR A 109 11.34 -9.11 -2.23
C THR A 109 10.40 -8.04 -1.66
N HIS A 110 10.98 -6.95 -1.13
CA HIS A 110 10.27 -5.80 -0.59
C HIS A 110 9.69 -4.90 -1.69
N LEU A 111 8.87 -3.91 -1.33
CA LEU A 111 8.33 -2.89 -2.23
C LEU A 111 9.43 -2.05 -2.90
N ASP A 112 10.56 -1.86 -2.22
CA ASP A 112 11.76 -1.16 -2.75
C ASP A 112 12.57 -2.03 -3.76
N ASN A 113 12.09 -3.21 -4.13
CA ASN A 113 12.82 -4.24 -4.89
C ASN A 113 14.08 -4.80 -4.19
N ARG A 114 14.31 -4.44 -2.93
CA ARG A 114 15.36 -5.01 -2.09
C ARG A 114 14.99 -6.44 -1.69
N LYS A 115 15.99 -7.32 -1.57
CA LYS A 115 15.83 -8.71 -1.14
C LYS A 115 16.16 -8.81 0.34
N LEU A 116 15.17 -9.14 1.17
CA LEU A 116 15.32 -9.35 2.60
C LEU A 116 15.51 -10.83 2.87
N LEU A 117 16.62 -11.19 3.52
CA LEU A 117 16.89 -12.55 3.93
C LEU A 117 16.36 -12.76 5.35
N ILE A 118 15.29 -13.54 5.46
CA ILE A 118 14.60 -13.76 6.73
C ILE A 118 14.95 -15.15 7.22
N LYS A 119 15.48 -15.22 8.45
CA LYS A 119 15.94 -16.45 9.08
C LYS A 119 15.29 -16.63 10.45
N SER A 120 14.95 -17.86 10.81
CA SER A 120 14.62 -18.21 12.20
C SER A 120 15.89 -18.38 13.04
N GLN A 121 15.76 -18.25 14.35
CA GLN A 121 16.86 -18.59 15.25
C GLN A 121 16.99 -20.12 15.33
N PRO A 122 18.22 -20.67 15.49
CA PRO A 122 18.39 -22.11 15.69
C PRO A 122 17.63 -22.58 16.94
N GLY A 123 16.79 -23.61 16.79
CA GLY A 123 15.96 -24.14 17.88
C GLY A 123 14.64 -23.41 18.13
N GLU A 124 14.34 -22.34 17.38
CA GLU A 124 13.05 -21.65 17.43
C GLU A 124 12.02 -22.41 16.60
N ILE A 125 10.97 -22.90 17.26
CA ILE A 125 9.85 -23.59 16.60
C ILE A 125 8.77 -22.55 16.25
N ALA A 126 8.44 -22.45 14.96
CA ALA A 126 7.35 -21.61 14.49
C ALA A 126 5.99 -22.22 14.85
N LYS A 127 5.14 -21.47 15.54
CA LYS A 127 3.77 -21.89 15.84
C LYS A 127 2.84 -21.54 14.67
N PRO A 128 1.77 -22.33 14.44
CA PRO A 128 0.71 -21.92 13.52
C PRO A 128 0.12 -20.57 13.94
N ASP A 129 -0.19 -19.72 12.96
CA ASP A 129 -0.76 -18.37 13.15
C ASP A 129 0.09 -17.41 13.99
N GLN A 130 1.38 -17.72 14.14
CA GLN A 130 2.32 -16.79 14.72
C GLN A 130 2.59 -15.63 13.75
N PHE A 131 2.99 -14.48 14.30
CA PHE A 131 3.52 -13.37 13.52
C PHE A 131 4.99 -13.19 13.84
N LYS A 132 5.79 -12.99 12.80
CA LYS A 132 7.19 -12.58 12.92
C LYS A 132 7.32 -11.12 12.50
N ALA A 133 7.75 -10.28 13.43
CA ALA A 133 8.01 -8.87 13.18
C ALA A 133 9.44 -8.65 12.70
N ILE A 134 9.61 -7.79 11.71
CA ILE A 134 10.89 -7.28 11.22
C ILE A 134 10.86 -5.76 11.34
N ASN A 135 11.70 -5.25 12.23
CA ASN A 135 11.77 -3.83 12.53
C ASN A 135 12.29 -3.05 11.32
N ASP A 136 11.84 -1.80 11.17
CA ASP A 136 12.27 -0.83 10.14
C ASP A 136 12.00 -1.23 8.67
N GLU A 137 11.25 -2.30 8.41
CA GLU A 137 10.89 -2.75 7.05
C GLU A 137 9.40 -2.57 6.72
N GLY A 138 8.66 -1.77 7.49
CA GLY A 138 7.29 -1.34 7.19
C GLY A 138 7.21 -0.16 6.21
N MET A 139 6.11 0.58 6.29
CA MET A 139 5.92 1.83 5.53
C MET A 139 6.58 3.01 6.24
N PRO A 140 7.04 4.04 5.51
CA PRO A 140 7.52 5.27 6.12
C PRO A 140 6.38 6.01 6.82
N MET A 141 6.67 6.62 7.98
CA MET A 141 5.71 7.45 8.69
C MET A 141 5.51 8.78 7.96
N TYR A 142 4.25 9.23 7.87
CA TYR A 142 3.93 10.55 7.30
C TYR A 142 4.65 11.67 8.08
N GLN A 143 5.19 12.67 7.37
CA GLN A 143 6.05 13.75 7.90
C GLN A 143 7.42 13.34 8.45
N ARG A 144 7.64 12.05 8.76
CA ARG A 144 8.91 11.53 9.30
C ARG A 144 9.43 10.37 8.44
N PRO A 145 9.93 10.65 7.23
CA PRO A 145 10.27 9.61 6.26
C PRO A 145 11.46 8.73 6.67
N PHE A 146 12.24 9.15 7.67
CA PHE A 146 13.35 8.39 8.22
C PHE A 146 12.90 7.28 9.17
N MET A 147 11.71 7.39 9.76
CA MET A 147 11.13 6.35 10.59
C MET A 147 10.20 5.48 9.75
N ARG A 148 10.33 4.17 9.91
CA ARG A 148 9.50 3.18 9.23
C ARG A 148 8.78 2.36 10.29
N GLY A 149 7.59 1.89 9.94
CA GLY A 149 6.91 0.87 10.73
C GLY A 149 7.58 -0.49 10.60
N GLU A 150 6.85 -1.52 10.99
CA GLU A 150 7.34 -2.89 11.03
C GLU A 150 6.71 -3.73 9.90
N LEU A 151 7.43 -4.78 9.50
CA LEU A 151 6.92 -5.79 8.59
C LEU A 151 6.54 -7.04 9.39
N TYR A 152 5.25 -7.36 9.40
CA TYR A 152 4.68 -8.55 10.00
C TYR A 152 4.51 -9.64 8.95
N ILE A 153 5.10 -10.80 9.23
CA ILE A 153 4.93 -11.99 8.41
C ILE A 153 4.03 -12.94 9.17
N HIS A 154 2.87 -13.24 8.61
CA HIS A 154 1.94 -14.22 9.16
C HIS A 154 2.35 -15.62 8.74
N LEU A 155 2.54 -16.49 9.74
CA LEU A 155 2.97 -17.86 9.59
C LEU A 155 1.80 -18.81 9.39
N THR A 156 1.55 -19.16 8.12
CA THR A 156 0.65 -20.25 7.76
C THR A 156 1.45 -21.52 7.53
N ILE A 157 1.14 -22.61 8.25
CA ILE A 157 1.85 -23.89 8.10
C ILE A 157 0.98 -24.84 7.28
N ASP A 158 1.52 -25.35 6.18
CA ASP A 158 0.90 -26.43 5.42
C ASP A 158 1.27 -27.79 6.03
N PHE A 159 0.27 -28.46 6.61
CA PHE A 159 0.39 -29.78 7.21
C PHE A 159 0.18 -30.92 6.22
N ARG A 160 0.08 -30.65 4.90
CA ARG A 160 -0.04 -31.70 3.87
C ARG A 160 1.19 -32.59 3.83
N VAL A 161 1.21 -33.58 4.70
CA VAL A 161 2.05 -34.77 4.56
C VAL A 161 1.25 -35.74 3.69
N ILE A 162 1.72 -36.02 2.48
CA ILE A 162 1.28 -37.21 1.76
C ILE A 162 1.89 -38.40 2.51
N VAL A 163 1.23 -38.80 3.59
CA VAL A 163 1.53 -40.06 4.27
C VAL A 163 1.02 -41.15 3.33
N ARG A 164 1.92 -41.70 2.50
CA ARG A 164 1.71 -43.06 2.01
C ARG A 164 1.57 -43.92 3.27
N ALA A 165 0.44 -44.60 3.41
CA ALA A 165 0.05 -45.39 4.58
C ALA A 165 0.94 -46.63 4.82
N MET A 166 2.26 -46.49 4.75
CA MET A 166 3.22 -47.57 4.76
C MET A 166 4.34 -47.41 5.78
N GLN A 167 4.42 -46.28 6.50
CA GLN A 167 5.37 -46.09 7.61
C GLN A 167 4.76 -45.19 8.69
N VAL A 168 3.81 -45.74 9.45
CA VAL A 168 3.58 -45.30 10.85
C VAL A 168 3.87 -46.49 11.78
N SER A 169 4.80 -47.34 11.37
CA SER A 169 5.46 -48.28 12.27
C SER A 169 6.73 -47.59 12.75
N GLU A 170 6.66 -47.15 14.00
CA GLU A 170 7.80 -46.81 14.86
C GLU A 170 8.67 -45.63 14.38
N MET A 171 8.38 -44.44 14.92
CA MET A 171 9.48 -43.64 15.47
C MET A 171 10.00 -44.44 16.68
N GLU A 172 10.85 -45.44 16.42
CA GLU A 172 11.63 -46.06 17.50
C GLU A 172 12.42 -44.91 18.12
N LEU A 173 12.23 -44.73 19.43
CA LEU A 173 13.25 -44.11 20.24
C LEU A 173 14.49 -44.98 20.00
N ASP A 174 15.46 -44.48 19.26
CA ASP A 174 16.81 -45.04 19.32
C ASP A 174 17.15 -45.06 20.81
N GLU A 175 17.11 -46.25 21.41
CA GLU A 175 17.67 -46.47 22.72
C GLU A 175 19.11 -46.01 22.59
N CYS A 176 19.40 -44.83 23.15
CA CYS A 176 20.75 -44.38 23.40
C CYS A 176 21.43 -45.55 24.09
N GLU A 177 22.28 -46.29 23.36
CA GLU A 177 23.01 -47.42 23.92
C GLU A 177 23.64 -46.91 25.22
N GLU A 178 23.17 -47.45 26.34
CA GLU A 178 23.84 -47.30 27.60
C GLU A 178 25.25 -47.84 27.36
N THR A 179 26.18 -46.93 27.16
CA THR A 179 27.61 -47.20 27.22
C THR A 179 27.87 -47.61 28.65
N THR A 180 27.68 -48.90 28.92
CA THR A 180 28.10 -49.55 30.14
C THR A 180 29.57 -49.23 30.32
N LEU A 181 29.85 -48.35 31.29
CA LEU A 181 31.20 -48.08 31.76
C LEU A 181 31.73 -49.39 32.33
N HIS A 182 32.60 -50.06 31.58
CA HIS A 182 33.43 -51.11 32.15
C HIS A 182 34.44 -50.45 33.07
N ASP A 183 34.28 -50.65 34.38
CA ASP A 183 35.30 -50.33 35.38
C ASP A 183 36.56 -51.15 35.06
N VAL A 184 37.54 -50.48 34.46
CA VAL A 184 38.92 -50.96 34.38
C VAL A 184 39.68 -50.21 35.46
N ASN A 185 39.61 -50.67 36.71
CA ASN A 185 40.69 -50.53 37.70
C ASN A 185 40.44 -51.44 38.91
N ILE A 186 41.33 -52.44 39.02
CA ILE A 186 41.82 -53.03 40.27
C ILE A 186 42.76 -52.02 40.94
#